data_AF-A0A9D1L9R1-F1
#
_entry.id   AF-A0A9D1L9R1-F1
#
_cell.length_a   1.000
_cell.length_b   1.000
_cell.length_c   1.000
_cell.angle_alpha   90.00
_cell.angle_beta   90.00
_cell.angle_gamma   90.00
#
_symmetry.space_group_name_H-M   'P 1'
#
loop_
_entity.id
_entity.type
_entity.pdbx_description
1 polymer ?
#
loop_
_entity_poly.entity_id
_entity_poly.type
_entity_poly.pdbx_seq_one_letter_code
_entity_poly.pdbx_strand_id
1 'polypeptide(L)'
;MSGKFIAYVLSVFTFFYLLLISISFLLFMGVRERVNDICYDIAENISTKGIVSSEIFSYLESSLAGYGEYDLNITLEKNLGENTSAFYYGAEQVKDMPLSSGDRVTISAEDTNPSLFEKLTGTDLRVSAVKIAIVN
;
A
#
# COMPACT_ATOMS: atom_id res chain seq x y z
N MET A 1 17.54 -32.06 -37.46
CA MET A 1 17.24 -32.60 -36.11
C MET A 1 17.62 -31.60 -35.02
N SER A 2 18.85 -31.06 -35.02
CA SER A 2 19.33 -30.06 -34.05
C SER A 2 18.45 -28.81 -33.92
N GLY A 3 17.98 -28.23 -35.02
CA GLY A 3 17.09 -27.05 -34.97
C GLY A 3 15.75 -27.32 -34.27
N LYS A 4 15.18 -28.52 -34.44
CA LYS A 4 13.97 -28.94 -33.72
C LYS A 4 14.26 -29.07 -32.22
N PHE A 5 15.40 -29.68 -31.86
CA PHE A 5 15.82 -29.82 -30.47
C PHE A 5 16.01 -28.46 -29.78
N ILE A 6 16.69 -27.52 -30.42
CA ILE A 6 16.87 -26.15 -29.90
C ILE A 6 15.53 -25.44 -29.72
N ALA A 7 14.62 -25.56 -30.69
CA ALA A 7 13.28 -24.97 -30.61
C ALA A 7 12.47 -25.55 -29.44
N TYR A 8 12.54 -26.87 -29.20
CA TYR A 8 11.90 -27.50 -28.05
C TYR A 8 12.46 -26.96 -26.73
N VAL A 9 13.78 -26.88 -26.60
CA VAL A 9 14.43 -26.36 -25.38
C VAL A 9 13.99 -24.91 -25.12
N LEU A 10 14.04 -24.03 -26.14
CA LEU A 10 13.58 -22.64 -26.02
C LEU A 10 12.09 -22.53 -25.66
N SER A 11 11.25 -23.39 -26.23
CA SER A 11 9.80 -23.39 -25.95
C SER A 11 9.53 -23.76 -24.49
N VAL A 12 10.24 -24.76 -23.96
CA VAL A 12 10.15 -25.17 -22.56
C VAL A 12 10.60 -24.04 -21.64
N PHE A 13 11.75 -23.42 -21.90
CA PHE A 13 12.21 -22.28 -21.10
C PHE A 13 11.24 -21.10 -21.14
N THR A 14 10.70 -20.77 -22.32
CA THR A 14 9.69 -19.72 -22.46
C THR A 14 8.44 -20.02 -21.65
N PHE A 15 7.96 -21.26 -21.69
CA PHE A 15 6.80 -21.69 -20.91
C PHE A 15 7.04 -21.53 -19.40
N PHE A 16 8.17 -22.03 -18.90
CA PHE A 16 8.51 -21.88 -17.48
C PHE A 16 8.68 -20.40 -17.08
N TYR A 17 9.27 -19.59 -17.95
CA TYR A 17 9.41 -18.16 -17.71
C TYR A 17 8.05 -17.46 -17.57
N LEU A 18 7.11 -17.71 -18.49
CA LEU A 18 5.75 -17.16 -18.41
C LEU A 18 4.99 -17.64 -17.18
N LEU A 19 5.18 -18.91 -16.79
CA LEU A 19 4.59 -19.47 -15.58
C LEU A 19 5.13 -18.77 -14.32
N LEU A 20 6.44 -18.54 -14.24
CA LEU A 20 7.06 -17.83 -13.11
C LEU A 20 6.60 -16.38 -13.02
N ILE A 21 6.50 -15.67 -14.15
CA ILE A 21 5.94 -14.31 -14.19
C ILE A 21 4.50 -14.31 -13.66
N SER A 22 3.69 -15.27 -14.09
CA SER A 22 2.28 -15.36 -13.70
C SER A 22 2.13 -15.60 -12.19
N ILE A 23 2.92 -16.51 -11.62
CA ILE A 23 2.94 -16.75 -10.17
C ILE A 23 3.41 -15.49 -9.43
N SER A 24 4.49 -14.86 -9.91
CA SER A 24 5.01 -13.64 -9.31
C SER A 24 3.99 -12.50 -9.31
N PHE A 25 3.20 -12.38 -10.37
CA PHE A 25 2.13 -11.39 -10.47
C PHE A 25 1.01 -11.66 -9.47
N LEU A 26 0.58 -12.91 -9.33
CA LEU A 26 -0.46 -13.28 -8.37
C LEU A 26 -0.02 -13.03 -6.93
N LEU A 27 1.24 -13.33 -6.61
CA LEU A 27 1.81 -13.02 -5.30
C LEU A 27 1.82 -11.51 -5.04
N PHE A 28 2.28 -10.72 -6.01
CA PHE A 28 2.26 -9.25 -5.92
C PHE A 28 0.84 -8.72 -5.67
N MET A 29 -0.14 -9.19 -6.44
CA MET A 29 -1.54 -8.79 -6.27
C MET A 29 -2.10 -9.17 -4.90
N GLY A 30 -1.81 -10.39 -4.42
CA GLY A 30 -2.27 -10.85 -3.11
C GLY A 30 -1.69 -10.03 -1.96
N VAL A 31 -0.39 -9.68 -2.02
CA VAL A 31 0.23 -8.79 -1.02
C VAL A 31 -0.42 -7.42 -1.06
N ARG A 32 -0.60 -6.85 -2.25
CA ARG A 32 -1.22 -5.54 -2.44
C ARG A 32 -2.65 -5.49 -1.88
N GLU A 33 -3.44 -6.53 -2.10
CA GLU A 33 -4.79 -6.64 -1.55
C GLU A 33 -4.79 -6.65 -0.02
N ARG A 34 -3.86 -7.41 0.61
CA ARG A 34 -3.73 -7.43 2.08
C ARG A 34 -3.33 -6.09 2.68
N VAL A 35 -2.37 -5.41 2.06
CA VAL A 35 -1.97 -4.05 2.49
C VAL A 35 -3.14 -3.08 2.38
N ASN A 36 -3.90 -3.18 1.28
CA ASN A 36 -5.08 -2.36 1.02
C ASN A 36 -6.20 -2.59 2.06
N ASP A 37 -6.44 -3.84 2.45
CA ASP A 37 -7.40 -4.21 3.50
C ASP A 37 -6.98 -3.63 4.86
N ILE A 38 -5.70 -3.80 5.25
CA ILE A 38 -5.17 -3.26 6.51
C ILE A 38 -5.32 -1.73 6.56
N CYS A 39 -4.97 -1.03 5.48
CA CYS A 39 -5.15 0.42 5.41
C CYS A 39 -6.62 0.82 5.44
N TYR A 40 -7.52 0.01 4.88
CA TYR A 40 -8.96 0.26 4.91
C TYR A 40 -9.52 0.14 6.34
N ASP A 41 -9.21 -0.96 7.04
CA ASP A 41 -9.66 -1.20 8.41
C ASP A 41 -9.21 -0.07 9.36
N ILE A 42 -7.99 0.43 9.18
CA ILE A 42 -7.47 1.54 9.96
C ILE A 42 -8.15 2.85 9.60
N ALA A 43 -8.38 3.12 8.32
CA ALA A 43 -9.11 4.30 7.87
C ALA A 43 -10.56 4.30 8.43
N GLU A 44 -11.22 3.14 8.46
CA GLU A 44 -12.56 2.99 9.05
C GLU A 44 -12.54 3.23 10.57
N ASN A 45 -11.53 2.70 11.27
CA ASN A 45 -11.35 2.92 12.71
C ASN A 45 -11.14 4.42 13.03
N ILE A 46 -10.36 5.13 12.22
CA ILE A 46 -10.17 6.58 12.33
C ILE A 46 -11.47 7.33 12.03
N SER A 47 -12.19 6.95 10.97
CA SER A 47 -13.46 7.56 10.59
C SER A 47 -14.53 7.43 11.67
N THR A 48 -14.56 6.30 12.39
CA THR A 48 -15.56 6.00 13.41
C THR A 48 -15.20 6.52 14.80
N LYS A 49 -13.92 6.47 15.19
CA LYS A 49 -13.49 6.90 16.53
C LYS A 49 -13.00 8.34 16.58
N GLY A 50 -12.65 8.94 15.45
CA GLY A 50 -12.15 10.32 15.38
C GLY A 50 -10.82 10.51 16.11
N ILE A 51 -10.01 9.47 16.24
CA ILE A 51 -8.71 9.53 16.93
C ILE A 51 -7.65 8.86 16.07
N VAL A 52 -6.54 9.57 15.88
CA VAL A 52 -5.32 9.05 15.26
C VAL A 52 -4.25 8.98 16.34
N SER A 53 -4.20 7.85 17.06
CA SER A 53 -3.29 7.67 18.19
C SER A 53 -1.99 7.00 17.77
N SER A 54 -0.95 7.18 18.59
CA SER A 54 0.34 6.49 18.41
C SER A 54 0.20 4.96 18.30
N GLU A 55 -0.76 4.33 19.00
CA GLU A 55 -1.01 2.89 18.88
C GLU A 55 -1.50 2.48 17.48
N ILE A 56 -2.32 3.32 16.82
CA ILE A 56 -2.81 3.04 15.47
C ILE A 56 -1.63 3.03 14.49
N PHE A 57 -0.67 3.94 14.63
CA PHE A 57 0.53 3.94 13.81
C PHE A 57 1.40 2.72 14.06
N SER A 58 1.68 2.39 15.32
CA SER A 58 2.46 1.19 15.65
C SER A 58 1.77 -0.09 15.17
N TYR A 59 0.43 -0.14 15.21
CA TYR A 59 -0.33 -1.25 14.66
C TYR A 59 -0.23 -1.30 13.13
N LEU A 60 -0.35 -0.17 12.42
CA LEU A 60 -0.18 -0.11 10.97
C LEU A 60 1.22 -0.57 10.56
N GLU A 61 2.27 -0.01 11.17
CA GLU A 61 3.67 -0.36 10.90
C GLU A 61 3.94 -1.85 11.15
N SER A 62 3.53 -2.37 12.32
CA SER A 62 3.74 -3.78 12.65
C SER A 62 2.94 -4.73 11.76
N SER A 63 1.73 -4.36 11.36
CA SER A 63 0.90 -5.17 10.46
C SER A 63 1.50 -5.24 9.06
N LEU A 64 2.05 -4.12 8.57
CA LEU A 64 2.64 -4.04 7.24
C LEU A 64 4.04 -4.64 7.16
N ALA A 65 4.82 -4.64 8.25
CA ALA A 65 6.14 -5.26 8.31
C ALA A 65 6.12 -6.77 7.97
N GLY A 66 4.98 -7.44 8.12
CA GLY A 66 4.81 -8.83 7.71
C GLY A 66 4.75 -9.06 6.19
N TYR A 67 4.54 -7.99 5.41
CA TYR A 67 4.30 -8.05 3.96
C TYR A 67 5.43 -7.42 3.13
N GLY A 68 6.22 -6.53 3.73
CA GLY A 68 7.28 -5.80 3.04
C GLY A 68 7.83 -4.62 3.85
N GLU A 69 8.70 -3.85 3.23
CA GLU A 69 9.23 -2.60 3.79
C GLU A 69 8.46 -1.43 3.18
N TYR A 70 7.56 -0.83 3.95
CA TYR A 70 6.69 0.23 3.48
C TYR A 70 7.12 1.59 4.01
N ASP A 71 7.16 2.59 3.13
CA ASP A 71 7.14 4.00 3.52
C ASP A 71 5.68 4.42 3.76
N LEU A 72 5.40 4.88 4.98
CA LEU A 72 4.06 5.23 5.41
C LEU A 72 3.92 6.73 5.51
N ASN A 73 3.09 7.29 4.65
CA ASN A 73 2.79 8.70 4.62
C ASN A 73 1.35 8.91 5.08
N ILE A 74 1.16 9.77 6.09
CA ILE A 74 -0.15 10.16 6.61
C ILE A 74 -0.29 11.67 6.50
N THR A 75 -1.41 12.10 5.93
CA THR A 75 -1.77 13.50 5.74
C THR A 75 -3.11 13.76 6.39
N LEU A 76 -3.18 14.76 7.27
CA LEU A 76 -4.43 15.23 7.86
C LEU A 76 -4.83 16.55 7.22
N GLU A 77 -6.03 16.60 6.66
CA GLU A 77 -6.73 17.81 6.26
C GLU A 77 -7.76 18.13 7.34
N LYS A 78 -7.51 19.18 8.14
CA LYS A 78 -8.48 19.68 9.12
C LYS A 78 -9.41 20.68 8.50
N ASN A 79 -10.71 20.48 8.70
CA ASN A 79 -11.74 21.41 8.27
C ASN A 79 -11.88 22.55 9.30
N LEU A 80 -11.59 23.79 8.89
CA LEU A 80 -11.67 24.98 9.75
C LEU A 80 -12.97 25.78 9.53
N GLY A 81 -13.92 25.25 8.73
CA GLY A 81 -15.12 25.97 8.29
C GLY A 81 -14.90 26.79 7.01
N GLU A 82 -15.97 27.37 6.47
CA GLU A 82 -16.01 28.26 5.29
C GLU A 82 -14.91 28.00 4.22
N ASN A 83 -14.86 26.77 3.68
CA ASN A 83 -13.90 26.35 2.64
C ASN A 83 -12.42 26.53 3.00
N THR A 84 -12.08 26.57 4.27
CA THR A 84 -10.70 26.70 4.75
C THR A 84 -10.24 25.39 5.36
N SER A 85 -9.14 24.85 4.86
CA SER A 85 -8.51 23.63 5.36
C SER A 85 -7.07 23.90 5.81
N ALA A 86 -6.65 23.24 6.90
CA ALA A 86 -5.25 23.17 7.29
C ALA A 86 -4.69 21.76 7.01
N PHE A 87 -3.47 21.68 6.47
CA PHE A 87 -2.83 20.42 6.13
C PHE A 87 -1.65 20.14 7.06
N TYR A 88 -1.62 18.92 7.58
CA TYR A 88 -0.54 18.40 8.43
C TYR A 88 0.02 17.14 7.77
N TYR A 89 1.35 17.00 7.81
CA TYR A 89 2.05 15.94 7.08
C TYR A 89 2.95 15.14 8.01
N GLY A 90 2.91 13.83 7.85
CA GLY A 90 3.73 12.89 8.59
C GLY A 90 3.17 12.57 9.96
N ALA A 91 3.54 11.39 10.46
CA ALA A 91 3.00 10.85 11.69
C ALA A 91 3.24 11.77 12.90
N GLU A 92 4.41 12.41 13.00
CA GLU A 92 4.76 13.30 14.12
C GLU A 92 3.86 14.53 14.25
N GLN A 93 3.28 15.02 13.15
CA GLN A 93 2.36 16.17 13.19
C GLN A 93 0.91 15.76 13.44
N VAL A 94 0.55 14.52 13.12
CA VAL A 94 -0.84 14.03 13.12
C VAL A 94 -1.16 13.19 14.36
N LYS A 95 -0.16 12.50 14.94
CA LYS A 95 -0.30 11.69 16.16
C LYS A 95 -0.93 12.50 17.28
N ASP A 96 -1.94 11.89 17.90
CA ASP A 96 -2.63 12.39 19.09
C ASP A 96 -3.32 13.76 18.90
N MET A 97 -3.48 14.21 17.65
CA MET A 97 -4.30 15.38 17.35
C MET A 97 -5.79 15.04 17.51
N PRO A 98 -6.58 15.91 18.16
CA PRO A 98 -8.02 15.76 18.21
C PRO A 98 -8.60 16.01 16.82
N LEU A 99 -9.44 15.09 16.34
CA LEU A 99 -10.14 15.22 15.07
C LEU A 99 -11.58 15.69 15.29
N SER A 100 -12.08 16.44 14.33
CA SER A 100 -13.46 16.92 14.28
C SER A 100 -14.20 16.33 13.09
N SER A 101 -15.53 16.28 13.17
CA SER A 101 -16.37 15.88 12.04
C SER A 101 -16.04 16.70 10.79
N GLY A 102 -15.83 16.03 9.67
CA GLY A 102 -15.41 16.61 8.40
C GLY A 102 -13.89 16.67 8.17
N ASP A 103 -13.06 16.38 9.17
CA ASP A 103 -11.62 16.19 8.98
C ASP A 103 -11.34 14.96 8.10
N ARG A 104 -10.28 15.02 7.30
CA ARG A 104 -9.88 13.92 6.39
C ARG A 104 -8.48 13.46 6.69
N VAL A 105 -8.31 12.16 6.91
CA VAL A 105 -7.00 11.53 7.10
C VAL A 105 -6.71 10.66 5.89
N THR A 106 -5.64 10.97 5.18
CA THR A 106 -5.14 10.15 4.07
C THR A 106 -3.99 9.29 4.57
N ILE A 107 -4.07 7.99 4.33
CA ILE A 107 -3.03 7.00 4.61
C ILE A 107 -2.53 6.46 3.28
N SER A 108 -1.24 6.55 3.03
CA SER A 108 -0.57 5.96 1.87
C SER A 108 0.56 5.05 2.31
N ALA A 109 0.59 3.86 1.73
CA ALA A 109 1.65 2.87 1.92
C ALA A 109 2.33 2.59 0.58
N GLU A 110 3.61 2.91 0.51
CA GLU A 110 4.45 2.71 -0.66
C GLU A 110 5.51 1.65 -0.36
N ASP A 111 5.57 0.60 -1.17
CA ASP A 111 6.62 -0.41 -1.01
C ASP A 111 7.96 0.18 -1.46
N THR A 112 8.94 0.18 -0.57
CA THR A 112 10.29 0.67 -0.86
C THR A 112 11.08 -0.32 -1.71
N ASN A 113 10.70 -1.59 -1.69
CA ASN A 113 11.40 -2.66 -2.38
C ASN A 113 10.58 -3.19 -3.57
N PRO A 114 11.14 -3.18 -4.79
CA PRO A 114 10.42 -3.72 -5.93
C PRO A 114 10.23 -5.23 -5.79
N SER A 115 9.00 -5.66 -6.05
CA SER A 115 8.60 -7.06 -6.09
C SER A 115 9.36 -7.84 -7.16
N LEU A 116 9.34 -9.17 -7.06
CA LEU A 116 9.92 -10.03 -8.09
C LEU A 116 9.27 -9.78 -9.46
N PHE A 117 7.97 -9.45 -9.49
CA PHE A 117 7.26 -9.18 -10.74
C PHE A 117 7.78 -7.91 -11.41
N GLU A 118 7.97 -6.84 -10.63
CA GLU A 118 8.53 -5.58 -11.10
C GLU A 118 9.97 -5.77 -11.57
N LYS A 119 10.78 -6.53 -10.84
CA LYS A 119 12.16 -6.88 -11.24
C LYS A 119 12.21 -7.65 -12.56
N LEU A 120 11.27 -8.58 -12.80
CA LEU A 120 11.22 -9.41 -14.01
C LEU A 120 10.64 -8.66 -15.22
N THR A 121 9.74 -7.70 -15.01
CA THR A 121 9.03 -7.01 -16.10
C THR A 121 9.52 -5.60 -16.37
N GLY A 122 10.21 -4.97 -15.43
CA GLY A 122 10.60 -3.55 -15.48
C GLY A 122 9.45 -2.58 -15.24
N THR A 123 8.28 -3.07 -14.83
CA THR A 123 7.11 -2.22 -14.48
C THR A 123 7.29 -1.67 -13.07
N ASP A 124 6.86 -0.43 -12.82
CA ASP A 124 6.88 0.20 -11.49
C ASP A 124 5.47 0.26 -10.92
N LEU A 125 5.22 -0.43 -9.81
CA LEU A 125 3.91 -0.63 -9.19
C LEU A 125 3.93 -0.45 -7.65
N ARG A 126 4.88 0.32 -7.14
CA ARG A 126 5.19 0.46 -5.69
C ARG A 126 4.06 0.96 -4.80
N VAL A 127 3.13 1.76 -5.34
CA VAL A 127 2.00 2.27 -4.54
C VAL A 127 1.03 1.13 -4.21
N SER A 128 1.11 0.67 -2.98
CA SER A 128 0.37 -0.51 -2.53
C SER A 128 -1.04 -0.14 -2.07
N ALA A 129 -1.20 0.95 -1.31
CA ALA A 129 -2.50 1.42 -0.87
C ALA A 129 -2.54 2.94 -0.67
N VAL A 130 -3.69 3.55 -1.01
CA VAL A 130 -4.06 4.92 -0.62
C VAL A 130 -5.50 4.88 -0.12
N LYS A 131 -5.72 5.34 1.12
CA LYS A 131 -7.04 5.38 1.77
C LYS A 131 -7.30 6.73 2.40
N ILE A 132 -8.56 7.14 2.34
CA ILE A 132 -9.02 8.39 2.91
C ILE A 132 -10.10 8.04 3.94
N ALA A 133 -9.84 8.36 5.20
CA ALA A 133 -10.82 8.36 6.26
C ALA A 133 -11.46 9.76 6.35
N ILE A 134 -12.77 9.83 6.38
CA ILE A 134 -13.51 11.06 6.68
C ILE A 134 -14.12 10.88 8.05
N VAL A 135 -13.81 11.76 8.99
CA VAL A 135 -14.34 11.68 10.36
C VAL A 135 -15.80 12.10 10.34
N ASN A 136 -16.67 11.22 10.85
CA ASN A 136 -18.11 11.46 10.93
C ASN A 136 -18.49 12.22 12.20
#